data_AF-A0A382R7L7-F1
#
_entry.id   AF-A0A382R7L7-F1
#
_cell.length_a   1.000
_cell.length_b   1.000
_cell.length_c   1.000
_cell.angle_alpha   90.00
_cell.angle_beta   90.00
_cell.angle_gamma   90.00
#
_symmetry.space_group_name_H-M   'P 1'
#
loop_
_entity.id
_entity.type
_entity.pdbx_description
1 polymer ?
#
loop_
_entity_poly.entity_id
_entity_poly.type
_entity_poly.pdbx_seq_one_letter_code
_entity_poly.pdbx_strand_id
1 'polypeptide(L)'
;VNNLLYLILSVFLIGCSEKKSYSVYGTILEVRKESNEFLIHHDEIPNFMMAMTMPFSLQDSTDLHRFSVGDSVQFYLIIEQEQAVASNFQFKGKGTIPDYNDNRDDQYTPVEIGGILDNATFLDLDSHNVSLSDGDGKFRFISYIFTRCP
;
A
#
# COMPACT_ATOMS: atom_id res chain seq x y z
N VAL A 1 45.43 35.05 3.37
CA VAL A 1 44.05 35.15 2.81
C VAL A 1 44.05 34.38 1.50
N ASN A 2 43.91 33.05 1.52
CA ASN A 2 43.81 32.24 0.29
C ASN A 2 43.40 30.78 0.53
N ASN A 3 43.43 30.29 1.78
CA ASN A 3 43.04 28.90 2.09
C ASN A 3 41.57 28.75 2.51
N LEU A 4 40.83 29.85 2.69
CA LEU A 4 39.41 29.81 3.07
C LEU A 4 38.46 29.67 1.86
N LEU A 5 38.96 29.92 0.64
CA LEU A 5 38.15 29.85 -0.59
C LEU A 5 37.97 28.40 -1.09
N TYR A 6 38.93 27.51 -0.81
CA TYR A 6 38.88 26.12 -1.27
C TYR A 6 37.95 25.22 -0.43
N LEU A 7 37.61 25.62 0.80
CA LEU A 7 36.71 24.84 1.65
C LEU A 7 35.23 25.00 1.24
N ILE A 8 34.88 26.06 0.52
CA ILE A 8 33.50 26.33 0.07
C ILE A 8 33.15 25.61 -1.24
N LEU A 9 34.16 25.14 -2.01
CA LEU A 9 33.93 24.54 -3.34
C LEU A 9 33.62 23.03 -3.30
N SER A 10 33.71 22.37 -2.15
CA SER A 10 33.58 20.89 -2.04
C SER A 10 32.25 20.39 -1.49
N VAL A 11 31.31 21.27 -1.09
CA VAL A 11 30.01 20.88 -0.54
C VAL A 11 28.88 21.22 -1.52
N PHE A 12 28.98 20.69 -2.74
CA PHE A 12 27.81 20.43 -3.59
C PHE A 12 27.68 18.91 -3.70
N LEU A 13 27.45 18.25 -2.57
CA LEU A 13 26.94 16.88 -2.56
C LEU A 13 25.50 16.95 -3.04
N ILE A 14 25.36 16.78 -4.36
CA ILE A 14 24.11 16.59 -5.07
C ILE A 14 23.38 15.44 -4.38
N GLY A 15 22.37 15.77 -3.58
CA GLY A 15 21.39 14.81 -3.09
C GLY A 15 20.53 14.36 -4.27
N CYS A 16 20.99 13.34 -4.99
CA CYS A 16 20.17 12.69 -6.01
C CYS A 16 19.13 11.84 -5.27
N SER A 17 17.89 12.31 -5.18
CA SER A 17 16.78 11.48 -4.69
C SER A 17 16.58 10.34 -5.69
N GLU A 18 16.78 9.10 -5.24
CA GLU A 18 16.64 7.93 -6.10
C GLU A 18 15.16 7.69 -6.37
N LYS A 19 14.72 8.07 -7.57
CA LYS A 19 13.37 7.82 -8.06
C LYS A 19 13.20 6.34 -8.37
N LYS A 20 12.35 5.65 -7.62
CA LYS A 20 12.01 4.23 -7.86
C LYS A 20 10.74 4.15 -8.69
N SER A 21 10.69 3.18 -9.60
CA SER A 21 9.52 2.95 -10.44
C SER A 21 9.22 1.45 -10.51
N TYR A 22 7.98 1.08 -10.26
CA TYR A 22 7.50 -0.30 -10.28
C TYR A 22 6.44 -0.45 -11.37
N SER A 23 6.56 -1.48 -12.21
CA SER A 23 5.48 -1.84 -13.12
C SER A 23 4.40 -2.58 -12.33
N VAL A 24 3.18 -2.06 -12.38
CA VAL A 24 2.03 -2.59 -11.64
C VAL A 24 0.97 -3.04 -12.63
N TYR A 25 0.35 -4.17 -12.34
CA TYR A 25 -0.80 -4.70 -13.05
C TYR A 25 -1.97 -4.79 -12.07
N GLY A 26 -3.19 -4.56 -12.53
CA GLY A 26 -4.36 -4.65 -11.66
C GLY A 26 -5.66 -4.37 -12.38
N THR A 27 -6.75 -4.43 -11.61
CA THR A 27 -8.11 -4.12 -12.08
C THR A 27 -8.67 -2.92 -11.34
N ILE A 28 -9.18 -1.94 -12.09
CA ILE A 28 -9.83 -0.75 -11.52
C ILE A 28 -11.15 -1.16 -10.89
N LEU A 29 -11.30 -0.92 -9.60
CA LEU A 29 -12.53 -1.15 -8.85
C LEU A 29 -13.37 0.13 -8.72
N GLU A 30 -12.73 1.29 -8.66
CA GLU A 30 -13.40 2.58 -8.52
C GLU A 30 -12.61 3.69 -9.23
N VAL A 31 -13.33 4.66 -9.80
CA VAL A 31 -12.75 5.87 -10.40
C VAL A 31 -13.13 7.08 -9.54
N ARG A 32 -12.16 7.63 -8.78
CA ARG A 32 -12.37 8.72 -7.83
C ARG A 32 -11.90 10.04 -8.42
N LYS A 33 -12.78 10.70 -9.18
CA LYS A 33 -12.46 11.95 -9.88
C LYS A 33 -12.13 13.10 -8.93
N GLU A 34 -12.78 13.17 -7.78
CA GLU A 34 -12.60 14.26 -6.81
C GLU A 34 -11.22 14.22 -6.14
N SER A 35 -10.68 13.02 -5.86
CA SER A 35 -9.34 12.83 -5.29
C SER A 35 -8.25 12.58 -6.34
N ASN A 36 -8.61 12.54 -7.64
CA ASN A 36 -7.71 12.18 -8.73
C ASN A 36 -7.01 10.82 -8.51
N GLU A 37 -7.80 9.78 -8.20
CA GLU A 37 -7.32 8.44 -7.85
C GLU A 37 -8.09 7.34 -8.56
N PHE A 38 -7.43 6.19 -8.74
CA PHE A 38 -8.11 4.92 -8.98
C PHE A 38 -7.98 4.03 -7.75
N LEU A 39 -9.09 3.39 -7.34
CA LEU A 39 -9.03 2.25 -6.44
C LEU A 39 -8.73 1.00 -7.28
N ILE A 40 -7.62 0.34 -7.04
CA ILE A 40 -7.16 -0.78 -7.87
C ILE A 40 -6.90 -1.99 -6.98
N HIS A 41 -7.44 -3.14 -7.37
CA HIS A 41 -6.92 -4.42 -6.92
C HIS A 41 -5.73 -4.78 -7.79
N HIS A 42 -4.52 -4.62 -7.26
CA HIS A 42 -3.30 -4.86 -8.01
C HIS A 42 -2.73 -6.25 -7.71
N ASP A 43 -2.03 -6.80 -8.69
CA ASP A 43 -1.30 -8.04 -8.57
C ASP A 43 -0.05 -7.84 -7.70
N GLU A 44 0.61 -8.93 -7.31
CA GLU A 44 1.89 -8.86 -6.61
C GLU A 44 2.90 -8.03 -7.41
N ILE A 45 3.53 -7.06 -6.74
CA ILE A 45 4.69 -6.32 -7.22
C ILE A 45 5.91 -6.99 -6.60
N PRO A 46 6.69 -7.78 -7.38
CA PRO A 46 7.74 -8.63 -6.82
C PRO A 46 8.76 -7.84 -5.99
N ASN A 47 9.10 -8.37 -4.82
CA ASN A 47 10.03 -7.78 -3.85
C ASN A 47 9.63 -6.38 -3.32
N PHE A 48 8.37 -5.97 -3.50
CA PHE A 48 7.89 -4.67 -3.05
C PHE A 48 6.58 -4.76 -2.28
N MET A 49 5.53 -5.33 -2.89
CA MET A 49 4.19 -5.31 -2.30
C MET A 49 3.36 -6.52 -2.78
N MET A 50 2.69 -7.20 -1.85
CA MET A 50 1.76 -8.29 -2.18
C MET A 50 0.49 -7.75 -2.84
N ALA A 51 -0.26 -8.62 -3.54
CA ALA A 51 -1.53 -8.24 -4.15
C ALA A 51 -2.52 -7.72 -3.11
N MET A 52 -3.09 -6.54 -3.33
CA MET A 52 -4.09 -5.92 -2.44
C MET A 52 -4.93 -4.87 -3.17
N THR A 53 -5.96 -4.37 -2.49
CA THR A 53 -6.82 -3.29 -2.98
C THR A 53 -6.43 -1.99 -2.29
N MET A 54 -5.99 -0.99 -3.05
CA MET A 54 -5.60 0.30 -2.50
C MET A 54 -5.79 1.46 -3.51
N PRO A 55 -5.88 2.72 -3.04
CA PRO A 55 -5.92 3.87 -3.92
C PRO A 55 -4.54 4.16 -4.52
N PHE A 56 -4.53 4.56 -5.80
CA PHE A 56 -3.37 5.06 -6.50
C PHE A 56 -3.64 6.48 -6.99
N SER A 57 -2.92 7.46 -6.44
CA SER A 57 -2.98 8.86 -6.87
C SER A 57 -2.40 9.01 -8.27
N LEU A 58 -3.16 9.64 -9.16
CA LEU A 58 -2.80 9.73 -10.57
C LEU A 58 -1.89 10.94 -10.81
N GLN A 59 -0.92 10.77 -11.70
CA GLN A 59 -0.19 11.92 -12.24
C GLN A 59 -1.17 12.81 -13.01
N ASP A 60 -1.06 14.13 -12.89
CA ASP A 60 -1.97 15.12 -13.50
C ASP A 60 -2.19 14.95 -15.01
N SER A 61 -1.23 14.34 -15.71
CA SER A 61 -1.32 14.03 -17.14
C SER A 61 -2.23 12.84 -17.47
N THR A 62 -2.70 12.10 -16.46
CA THR A 62 -3.54 10.91 -16.62
C THR A 62 -4.99 11.31 -16.86
N ASP A 63 -5.51 10.98 -18.03
CA ASP A 63 -6.91 11.22 -18.36
C ASP A 63 -7.81 10.11 -17.79
N LEU A 64 -8.51 10.43 -16.69
CA LEU A 64 -9.46 9.55 -16.01
C LEU A 64 -10.60 9.06 -16.93
N HIS A 65 -10.96 9.84 -17.97
CA HIS A 65 -12.11 9.52 -18.83
C HIS A 65 -11.85 8.31 -19.75
N ARG A 66 -10.59 7.89 -19.87
CA ARG A 66 -10.19 6.76 -20.72
C ARG A 66 -10.33 5.40 -20.06
N PHE A 67 -10.62 5.37 -18.76
CA PHE A 67 -10.67 4.15 -17.96
C PHE A 67 -12.02 4.02 -17.25
N SER A 68 -12.41 2.79 -16.98
CA SER A 68 -13.67 2.43 -16.35
C SER A 68 -13.47 1.32 -15.32
N VAL A 69 -14.44 1.20 -14.41
CA VAL A 69 -14.48 0.06 -13.48
C VAL A 69 -14.47 -1.27 -14.25
N GLY A 70 -13.69 -2.22 -13.75
CA GLY A 70 -13.44 -3.53 -14.35
C GLY A 70 -12.38 -3.53 -15.45
N ASP A 71 -11.77 -2.40 -15.79
CA ASP A 71 -10.63 -2.39 -16.71
C ASP A 71 -9.39 -2.98 -16.04
N SER A 72 -8.77 -3.95 -16.70
CA SER A 72 -7.42 -4.38 -16.37
C SER A 72 -6.44 -3.38 -16.96
N VAL A 73 -5.49 -2.94 -16.15
CA VAL A 73 -4.52 -1.91 -16.50
C VAL A 73 -3.11 -2.33 -16.12
N GLN A 74 -2.15 -1.85 -16.91
CA GLN A 74 -0.74 -1.77 -16.52
C GLN A 74 -0.37 -0.30 -16.35
N PHE A 75 0.40 0.02 -15.33
CA PHE A 75 0.88 1.38 -15.07
C PHE A 75 2.21 1.35 -14.33
N TYR A 76 2.81 2.52 -14.12
CA TYR A 76 4.00 2.67 -13.27
C TYR A 76 3.65 3.36 -11.97
N LEU A 77 3.98 2.73 -10.84
CA LEU A 77 4.03 3.36 -9.53
C LEU A 77 5.42 3.98 -9.36
N ILE A 78 5.46 5.31 -9.34
CA ILE A 78 6.67 6.10 -9.17
C ILE A 78 6.73 6.57 -7.71
N ILE A 79 7.81 6.23 -7.02
CA ILE A 79 8.08 6.65 -5.65
C ILE A 79 9.27 7.62 -5.66
N GLU A 80 9.04 8.84 -5.17
CA GLU A 80 10.05 9.88 -5.06
C GLU A 80 9.87 10.57 -3.71
N GLN A 81 10.92 10.50 -2.87
CA GLN A 81 10.91 11.01 -1.49
C GLN A 81 9.77 10.39 -0.66
N GLU A 82 8.74 11.16 -0.36
CA GLU A 82 7.57 10.77 0.44
C GLU A 82 6.28 10.72 -0.40
N GLN A 83 6.41 10.79 -1.73
CA GLN A 83 5.27 10.81 -2.65
C GLN A 83 5.28 9.57 -3.54
N ALA A 84 4.09 9.01 -3.74
CA ALA A 84 3.84 7.91 -4.64
C ALA A 84 2.79 8.34 -5.67
N VAL A 85 3.11 8.23 -6.96
CA VAL A 85 2.23 8.63 -8.06
C VAL A 85 2.15 7.54 -9.13
N ALA A 86 0.95 7.28 -9.61
CA ALA A 86 0.69 6.35 -10.70
C ALA A 86 0.65 7.09 -12.05
N SER A 87 1.34 6.54 -13.05
CA SER A 87 1.45 7.17 -14.37
C SER A 87 1.46 6.15 -15.51
N ASN A 88 1.26 6.64 -16.73
CA ASN A 88 1.36 5.86 -17.97
C ASN A 88 0.44 4.62 -18.00
N PHE A 89 -0.82 4.82 -17.62
CA PHE A 89 -1.83 3.77 -17.65
C PHE A 89 -2.06 3.24 -19.08
N GLN A 90 -2.10 1.92 -19.20
CA GLN A 90 -2.40 1.19 -20.42
C GLN A 90 -3.52 0.20 -20.17
N PHE A 91 -4.60 0.28 -20.95
CA PHE A 91 -5.66 -0.71 -20.94
C PHE A 91 -5.14 -2.07 -21.44
N LYS A 92 -5.44 -3.13 -20.69
CA LYS A 92 -5.04 -4.52 -20.99
C LYS A 92 -6.22 -5.46 -21.27
N GLY A 93 -7.45 -4.97 -21.09
CA GLY A 93 -8.67 -5.77 -21.27
C GLY A 93 -9.61 -5.59 -20.10
N LYS A 94 -10.55 -6.53 -19.96
CA LYS A 94 -11.39 -6.60 -18.75
C LYS A 94 -10.72 -7.50 -17.73
N GLY A 95 -10.56 -6.96 -16.53
CA GLY A 95 -9.98 -7.64 -15.39
C GLY A 95 -11.02 -8.41 -14.59
N THR A 96 -10.53 -9.14 -13.59
CA THR A 96 -11.41 -9.78 -12.59
C THR A 96 -11.63 -8.78 -11.47
N ILE A 97 -12.89 -8.46 -11.21
CA ILE A 97 -13.28 -7.74 -10.00
C ILE A 97 -13.42 -8.81 -8.92
N PRO A 98 -12.63 -8.78 -7.83
CA PRO A 98 -12.79 -9.73 -6.75
C PRO A 98 -14.23 -9.65 -6.24
N ASP A 99 -14.92 -10.78 -6.21
CA ASP A 99 -16.25 -10.83 -5.63
C ASP A 99 -16.11 -10.81 -4.11
N TYR A 100 -16.25 -9.61 -3.54
CA TYR A 100 -16.33 -9.43 -2.09
C TYR A 100 -17.74 -9.74 -1.55
N ASN A 101 -18.75 -10.04 -2.41
CA ASN A 101 -20.00 -10.68 -1.96
C ASN A 101 -19.79 -12.18 -1.72
N ASP A 102 -18.75 -12.52 -0.97
CA ASP A 102 -18.75 -13.79 -0.27
C ASP A 102 -19.62 -13.60 0.96
N ASN A 103 -20.54 -14.54 1.20
CA ASN A 103 -21.38 -14.59 2.39
C ASN A 103 -20.49 -14.93 3.61
N ARG A 104 -19.59 -14.02 3.98
CA ARG A 104 -18.70 -14.08 5.14
C ARG A 104 -19.12 -13.08 6.22
N ASP A 105 -20.40 -12.73 6.24
CA ASP A 105 -20.97 -11.85 7.27
C ASP A 105 -20.76 -12.42 8.68
N ASP A 106 -20.51 -13.73 8.76
CA ASP A 106 -20.31 -14.53 9.96
C ASP A 106 -18.87 -14.50 10.52
N GLN A 107 -17.84 -14.33 9.67
CA GLN A 107 -16.44 -14.51 10.09
C GLN A 107 -15.76 -13.21 10.53
N TYR A 108 -16.34 -12.07 10.19
CA TYR A 108 -15.83 -10.75 10.56
C TYR A 108 -16.79 -9.96 11.47
N THR A 109 -17.81 -10.63 12.03
CA THR A 109 -18.69 -10.00 13.01
C THR A 109 -17.87 -9.51 14.20
N PRO A 110 -17.98 -8.23 14.60
CA PRO A 110 -17.30 -7.73 15.78
C PRO A 110 -17.65 -8.56 17.01
N VAL A 111 -16.62 -8.97 17.77
CA VAL A 111 -16.83 -9.71 19.02
C VAL A 111 -17.38 -8.74 20.07
N GLU A 112 -18.50 -9.11 20.71
CA GLU A 112 -19.10 -8.32 21.78
C GLU A 112 -18.24 -8.32 23.05
N ILE A 113 -18.45 -7.34 23.93
CA ILE A 113 -17.76 -7.26 25.22
C ILE A 113 -18.06 -8.51 26.06
N GLY A 114 -16.99 -9.20 26.49
CA GLY A 114 -17.09 -10.48 27.21
C GLY A 114 -17.09 -11.71 26.29
N GLY A 115 -17.11 -11.51 24.97
CA GLY A 115 -16.91 -12.57 23.98
C GLY A 115 -15.47 -13.10 24.00
N ILE A 116 -15.32 -14.34 23.53
CA ILE A 116 -14.01 -15.00 23.41
C ILE A 116 -13.44 -14.67 22.03
N LEU A 117 -12.18 -14.23 22.00
CA LEU A 117 -11.43 -14.05 20.75
C LEU A 117 -10.86 -15.40 20.31
N ASP A 118 -10.96 -15.71 19.01
CA ASP A 118 -10.26 -16.84 18.43
C ASP A 118 -8.75 -16.70 18.61
N ASN A 119 -8.07 -17.82 18.80
CA ASN A 119 -6.62 -17.79 18.94
C ASN A 119 -5.95 -17.43 17.61
N ALA A 120 -5.04 -16.47 17.66
CA ALA A 120 -4.16 -16.12 16.56
C ALA A 120 -2.76 -15.84 17.10
N THR A 121 -1.75 -16.08 16.26
CA THR A 121 -0.34 -15.87 16.61
C THR A 121 0.21 -14.68 15.83
N PHE A 122 0.84 -13.77 16.56
CA PHE A 122 1.44 -12.54 16.05
C PHE A 122 2.91 -12.46 16.44
N LEU A 123 3.57 -11.41 15.94
CA LEU A 123 4.88 -11.00 16.41
C LEU A 123 4.72 -9.77 17.31
N ASP A 124 5.45 -9.74 18.43
CA ASP A 124 5.63 -8.51 19.21
C ASP A 124 6.67 -7.58 18.57
N LEU A 125 6.93 -6.45 19.23
CA LEU A 125 7.90 -5.44 18.76
C LEU A 125 9.34 -5.96 18.71
N ASP A 126 9.65 -7.00 19.48
CA ASP A 126 10.95 -7.65 19.55
C ASP A 126 11.01 -8.90 18.64
N SER A 127 9.98 -9.10 17.80
CA SER A 127 9.83 -10.24 16.89
C SER A 127 9.69 -11.60 17.57
N HIS A 128 9.22 -11.65 18.82
CA HIS A 128 8.83 -12.89 19.46
C HIS A 128 7.40 -13.27 19.09
N ASN A 129 7.14 -14.57 18.96
CA ASN A 129 5.79 -15.07 18.76
C ASN A 129 4.95 -14.83 20.01
N VAL A 130 3.75 -14.29 19.82
CA VAL A 130 2.75 -14.10 20.88
C VAL A 130 1.41 -14.62 20.39
N SER A 131 0.81 -15.56 21.12
CA SER A 131 -0.55 -16.04 20.83
C SER A 131 -1.58 -15.28 21.66
N LEU A 132 -2.77 -15.03 21.09
CA LEU A 132 -3.89 -14.42 21.84
C LEU A 132 -4.37 -15.30 23.00
N SER A 133 -4.28 -16.62 22.85
CA SER A 133 -4.61 -17.57 23.92
C SER A 133 -3.55 -17.64 25.03
N ASP A 134 -2.37 -17.05 24.83
CA ASP A 134 -1.31 -17.08 25.85
C ASP A 134 -1.70 -16.16 27.00
N GLY A 135 -2.28 -16.73 28.06
CA GLY A 135 -2.66 -16.02 29.27
C GLY A 135 -1.67 -16.22 30.41
N ASP A 136 -1.23 -15.13 31.05
CA ASP A 136 -0.50 -15.13 32.32
C ASP A 136 -1.38 -14.70 33.51
N GLY A 137 -2.71 -14.61 33.27
CA GLY A 137 -3.70 -14.15 34.24
C GLY A 137 -3.79 -12.63 34.41
N LYS A 138 -3.03 -11.85 33.64
CA LYS A 138 -3.07 -10.38 33.66
C LYS A 138 -3.84 -9.81 32.47
N PHE A 139 -4.17 -8.53 32.57
CA PHE A 139 -4.76 -7.78 31.46
C PHE A 139 -3.72 -7.55 30.35
N ARG A 140 -4.12 -7.80 29.11
CA ARG A 140 -3.32 -7.52 27.90
C ARG A 140 -4.00 -6.40 27.11
N PHE A 141 -3.20 -5.43 26.65
CA PHE A 141 -3.66 -4.35 25.79
C PHE A 141 -3.09 -4.55 24.38
N ILE A 142 -3.95 -4.49 23.36
CA ILE A 142 -3.56 -4.50 21.95
C ILE A 142 -3.76 -3.07 21.44
N SER A 143 -2.67 -2.36 21.16
CA SER A 143 -2.71 -0.96 20.74
C SER A 143 -2.80 -0.80 19.22
N TYR A 144 -1.87 -1.44 18.51
CA TYR A 144 -1.73 -1.35 17.05
C TYR A 144 -1.41 -2.72 16.47
N ILE A 145 -2.02 -3.02 15.33
CA ILE A 145 -1.69 -4.18 14.51
C ILE A 145 -1.11 -3.64 13.21
N PHE A 146 0.14 -3.96 12.95
CA PHE A 146 0.80 -3.63 11.69
C PHE A 146 0.72 -4.83 10.76
N THR A 147 0.32 -4.59 9.54
CA THR A 147 0.41 -5.58 8.46
C THR A 147 1.55 -5.18 7.53
N ARG A 148 2.09 -6.14 6.78
CA ARG A 148 3.08 -5.84 5.75
C ARG A 148 2.37 -5.18 4.56
N CYS A 149 2.26 -3.86 4.61
CA CYS A 149 2.07 -2.97 3.48
C CYS A 149 3.26 -2.01 3.48
N PRO A 150 3.79 -1.59 2.32
CA PRO A 150 4.99 -0.76 2.29
C PRO A 150 4.76 0.60 2.93
#